data_AF-A0A7V6TUD8-F1
#
_entry.id   AF-A0A7V6TUD8-F1
#
_cell.length_a   1.000
_cell.length_b   1.000
_cell.length_c   1.000
_cell.angle_alpha   90.00
_cell.angle_beta   90.00
_cell.angle_gamma   90.00
#
_symmetry.space_group_name_H-M   'P 1'
#
loop_
_entity.id
_entity.type
_entity.pdbx_description
1 polymer ?
#
loop_
_entity_poly.entity_id
_entity_poly.type
_entity_poly.pdbx_seq_one_letter_code
_entity_poly.pdbx_strand_id
1 'polypeptide(L)'
;MIDAKSYSANRDTCNKLRQALDILTMNSHELISYIEDQLKKYLVSEFFISNEANSINIRGQRNKYNPAGLRKEIEDFNEESEAQLPKYFHNGKFLRDYLYFQLHTSMLNKKEMLIGEYIIDNIDENGYLTTNLEKISVLFQIPVDRVEKVLFVIHTFDPPGICARNLEECLLIQLNQNGIHDSDVQKAIKYHLDDFAWLDAEEISKKMGISQSRVEEILKIIKGLEPKPGRAFFNNNEINYIIPDILIEKSDKKFKVRLNRDSLPSVDINYLRNKMNDSVQMLRISAKDYEDSILWLAKCIENRVKILMKITHYIVKNSQDFFLYGKNHFTRISIDKAEKDLKIKRSIIKRVVKNKYLKCSFGIYEISKFFY
;
A
#
# COMPACT_ATOMS: atom_id res chain seq x y z
N MET A 1 39.67 26.61 -27.44
CA MET A 1 38.32 25.98 -27.48
C MET A 1 38.44 24.58 -26.94
N ILE A 2 38.33 24.43 -25.61
CA ILE A 2 38.28 23.11 -24.96
C ILE A 2 36.82 22.67 -25.01
N ASP A 3 36.63 21.43 -25.47
CA ASP A 3 35.39 20.85 -25.99
C ASP A 3 34.12 21.05 -25.16
N ALA A 4 33.13 21.77 -25.73
CA ALA A 4 31.75 21.75 -25.22
C ALA A 4 31.12 20.34 -25.27
N LYS A 5 31.60 19.47 -26.18
CA LYS A 5 31.18 18.06 -26.26
C LYS A 5 31.65 17.22 -25.07
N SER A 6 32.88 17.44 -24.58
CA SER A 6 33.41 16.70 -23.42
C SER A 6 32.72 17.12 -22.11
N TYR A 7 32.32 18.39 -21.99
CA TYR A 7 31.55 18.91 -20.86
C TYR A 7 30.12 18.35 -20.79
N SER A 8 29.43 18.21 -21.94
CA SER A 8 28.09 17.60 -22.00
C SER A 8 28.10 16.10 -21.66
N ALA A 9 29.06 15.35 -22.21
CA ALA A 9 29.22 13.91 -21.96
C ALA A 9 29.56 13.60 -20.49
N ASN A 10 30.35 14.46 -19.82
CA ASN A 10 30.64 14.34 -18.39
C ASN A 10 29.42 14.63 -17.50
N ARG A 11 28.51 15.50 -17.94
CA ARG A 11 27.29 15.83 -17.20
C ARG A 11 26.27 14.68 -17.28
N ASP A 12 26.13 14.08 -18.46
CA ASP A 12 25.23 12.94 -18.69
C ASP A 12 25.72 11.66 -18.00
N THR A 13 27.03 11.40 -17.99
CA THR A 13 27.60 10.29 -17.20
C THR A 13 27.44 10.51 -15.71
N CYS A 14 27.61 11.74 -15.20
CA CYS A 14 27.37 12.06 -13.80
C CYS A 14 25.88 11.86 -13.40
N ASN A 15 24.95 12.24 -14.28
CA ASN A 15 23.52 12.02 -14.08
C ASN A 15 23.15 10.53 -14.12
N LYS A 16 23.66 9.76 -15.09
CA LYS A 16 23.47 8.29 -15.17
C LYS A 16 24.05 7.55 -13.96
N LEU A 17 25.18 8.02 -13.41
CA LEU A 17 25.78 7.46 -12.20
C LEU A 17 24.96 7.76 -10.94
N ARG A 18 24.43 8.99 -10.80
CA ARG A 18 23.50 9.34 -9.71
C ARG A 18 22.24 8.50 -9.78
N GLN A 19 21.64 8.41 -10.96
CA GLN A 19 20.45 7.58 -11.22
C GLN A 19 20.68 6.11 -10.85
N ALA A 20 21.83 5.53 -11.23
CA ALA A 20 22.17 4.17 -10.87
C ALA A 20 22.34 3.98 -9.34
N LEU A 21 22.87 4.97 -8.65
CA LEU A 21 23.00 4.94 -7.19
C LEU A 21 21.65 5.04 -6.48
N ASP A 22 20.73 5.84 -7.00
CA ASP A 22 19.38 5.98 -6.47
C ASP A 22 18.59 4.68 -6.65
N ILE A 23 18.69 4.05 -7.83
CA ILE A 23 18.12 2.73 -8.12
C ILE A 23 18.63 1.67 -7.14
N LEU A 24 19.88 1.76 -6.67
CA LEU A 24 20.41 0.81 -5.67
C LEU A 24 19.79 1.00 -4.28
N THR A 25 19.28 2.18 -3.95
CA THR A 25 18.70 2.50 -2.64
C THR A 25 17.19 2.27 -2.54
N MET A 26 16.46 2.43 -3.65
CA MET A 26 15.00 2.36 -3.67
C MET A 26 14.47 1.05 -3.06
N ASN A 27 13.28 1.06 -2.46
CA ASN A 27 12.56 -0.17 -2.10
C ASN A 27 11.87 -0.76 -3.37
N SER A 28 11.20 -1.92 -3.25
CA SER A 28 10.52 -2.56 -4.39
C SER A 28 9.41 -1.68 -4.99
N HIS A 29 8.59 -1.06 -4.15
CA HIS A 29 7.47 -0.19 -4.56
C HIS A 29 7.95 1.13 -5.20
N GLU A 30 8.94 1.78 -4.61
CA GLU A 30 9.62 2.96 -5.14
C GLU A 30 10.25 2.65 -6.49
N LEU A 31 10.84 1.47 -6.65
CA LEU A 31 11.40 1.04 -7.94
C LEU A 31 10.30 0.83 -8.99
N ILE A 32 9.17 0.24 -8.62
CA ILE A 32 8.00 0.06 -9.52
C ILE A 32 7.47 1.43 -9.96
N SER A 33 7.15 2.31 -9.01
CA SER A 33 6.66 3.67 -9.30
C SER A 33 7.66 4.46 -10.13
N TYR A 34 8.96 4.33 -9.86
CA TYR A 34 10.00 4.96 -10.67
C TYR A 34 10.02 4.44 -12.10
N ILE A 35 9.91 3.12 -12.31
CA ILE A 35 9.85 2.53 -13.65
C ILE A 35 8.60 3.01 -14.38
N GLU A 36 7.44 3.02 -13.72
CA GLU A 36 6.19 3.51 -14.30
C GLU A 36 6.28 4.99 -14.70
N ASP A 37 6.84 5.85 -13.84
CA ASP A 37 7.01 7.26 -14.13
C ASP A 37 8.00 7.52 -15.27
N GLN A 38 9.09 6.74 -15.33
CA GLN A 38 10.00 6.80 -16.47
C GLN A 38 9.26 6.37 -17.74
N LEU A 39 8.54 5.26 -17.73
CA LEU A 39 7.78 4.80 -18.89
C LEU A 39 6.71 5.81 -19.32
N LYS A 40 5.97 6.42 -18.38
CA LYS A 40 4.96 7.46 -18.64
C LYS A 40 5.57 8.68 -19.34
N LYS A 41 6.76 9.15 -18.91
CA LYS A 41 7.45 10.29 -19.53
C LYS A 41 7.74 10.07 -21.02
N TYR A 42 7.95 8.84 -21.43
CA TYR A 42 8.24 8.49 -22.83
C TYR A 42 7.00 8.03 -23.61
N LEU A 43 5.94 7.56 -22.93
CA LEU A 43 4.64 7.22 -23.51
C LEU A 43 3.75 8.45 -23.82
N VAL A 44 4.22 9.68 -23.58
CA VAL A 44 3.45 10.91 -23.84
C VAL A 44 3.21 11.17 -25.34
N SER A 45 3.90 10.47 -26.25
CA SER A 45 3.55 10.50 -27.67
C SER A 45 2.75 9.26 -28.08
N GLU A 46 1.53 9.11 -27.57
CA GLU A 46 0.34 8.73 -28.36
C GLU A 46 -0.91 8.54 -27.48
N PHE A 47 -1.90 9.38 -27.77
CA PHE A 47 -3.34 9.17 -27.69
C PHE A 47 -4.07 8.93 -26.34
N PHE A 48 -5.05 9.82 -26.14
CA PHE A 48 -6.25 9.67 -25.33
C PHE A 48 -6.63 8.22 -25.04
N ILE A 49 -6.66 7.86 -23.75
CA ILE A 49 -7.30 6.62 -23.30
C ILE A 49 -8.81 6.85 -23.37
N SER A 50 -9.43 6.43 -24.47
CA SER A 50 -10.84 6.06 -24.44
C SER A 50 -10.95 4.70 -23.73
N ASN A 51 -11.78 4.69 -22.69
CA ASN A 51 -12.22 3.51 -21.97
C ASN A 51 -12.63 2.38 -22.93
N GLU A 52 -11.97 1.24 -22.85
CA GLU A 52 -12.61 -0.07 -22.93
C GLU A 52 -11.70 -1.12 -22.29
N ALA A 53 -12.19 -1.69 -21.19
CA ALA A 53 -11.60 -2.85 -20.55
C ALA A 53 -11.64 -4.04 -21.52
N ASN A 54 -10.57 -4.85 -21.57
CA ASN A 54 -10.69 -6.30 -21.76
C ASN A 54 -9.38 -7.04 -21.40
N SER A 55 -9.50 -7.88 -20.37
CA SER A 55 -8.78 -9.14 -20.09
C SER A 55 -7.34 -9.30 -20.63
N ILE A 56 -6.36 -9.29 -19.71
CA ILE A 56 -5.00 -9.78 -19.96
C ILE A 56 -5.03 -11.31 -19.98
N ASN A 57 -4.79 -11.89 -21.16
CA ASN A 57 -4.78 -13.33 -21.39
C ASN A 57 -3.32 -13.85 -21.24
N ILE A 58 -3.05 -14.65 -20.20
CA ILE A 58 -1.75 -15.29 -19.98
C ILE A 58 -1.69 -16.58 -20.80
N ARG A 59 -1.11 -16.52 -22.01
CA ARG A 59 -0.56 -17.71 -22.68
C ARG A 59 0.74 -17.35 -23.40
N GLY A 60 1.86 -17.53 -22.70
CA GLY A 60 3.18 -17.63 -23.31
C GLY A 60 3.37 -19.01 -23.91
N GLN A 61 3.52 -19.06 -25.24
CA GLN A 61 3.75 -20.29 -26.01
C GLN A 61 5.05 -20.98 -25.62
N ARG A 62 4.96 -22.31 -25.58
CA ARG A 62 6.02 -23.30 -25.43
C ARG A 62 7.18 -23.06 -26.40
N ASN A 63 8.40 -23.00 -25.89
CA ASN A 63 9.59 -23.27 -26.70
C ASN A 63 9.97 -24.75 -26.65
N LYS A 64 10.14 -25.31 -27.84
CA LYS A 64 10.48 -26.71 -28.14
C LYS A 64 11.85 -27.07 -27.56
N TYR A 65 11.88 -28.09 -26.70
CA TYR A 65 13.03 -28.97 -26.47
C TYR A 65 12.51 -30.42 -26.37
N ASN A 66 13.35 -31.35 -26.85
CA ASN A 66 13.05 -32.72 -27.31
C ASN A 66 12.00 -33.57 -26.55
N PRO A 67 11.13 -34.32 -27.27
CA PRO A 67 10.14 -35.23 -26.71
C PRO A 67 10.65 -36.67 -26.69
N ALA A 68 11.27 -37.11 -25.60
CA ALA A 68 11.41 -38.53 -25.24
C ALA A 68 12.00 -38.63 -23.84
N GLY A 69 11.16 -38.83 -22.81
CA GLY A 69 11.73 -39.13 -21.50
C GLY A 69 10.79 -39.14 -20.30
N LEU A 70 9.78 -38.28 -20.21
CA LEU A 70 9.03 -38.11 -18.95
C LEU A 70 7.50 -38.18 -19.13
N ARG A 71 7.02 -39.20 -19.86
CA ARG A 71 5.59 -39.48 -20.02
C ARG A 71 5.08 -40.52 -18.99
N LYS A 72 5.49 -40.45 -17.73
CA LYS A 72 5.09 -41.50 -16.77
C LYS A 72 4.80 -41.11 -15.32
N GLU A 73 4.73 -39.84 -14.94
CA GLU A 73 4.53 -39.50 -13.51
C GLU A 73 3.51 -38.37 -13.22
N ILE A 74 2.57 -38.06 -14.12
CA ILE A 74 1.52 -37.05 -13.82
C ILE A 74 0.14 -37.51 -14.31
N GLU A 75 -0.19 -38.79 -14.14
CA GLU A 75 -1.52 -39.32 -14.49
C GLU A 75 -2.43 -39.63 -13.29
N ASP A 76 -1.99 -39.41 -12.05
CA ASP A 76 -2.87 -39.59 -10.89
C ASP A 76 -3.04 -38.26 -10.13
N PHE A 77 -4.28 -37.97 -9.76
CA PHE A 77 -4.80 -36.80 -9.03
C PHE A 77 -5.31 -35.63 -9.87
N ASN A 78 -6.34 -35.90 -10.67
CA ASN A 78 -7.47 -34.97 -10.83
C ASN A 78 -8.77 -35.77 -10.89
N GLU A 79 -9.62 -35.60 -9.88
CA GLU A 79 -11.10 -35.60 -9.87
C GLU A 79 -11.48 -35.62 -8.38
N GLU A 80 -12.12 -34.58 -7.82
CA GLU A 80 -13.50 -34.19 -8.07
C GLU A 80 -13.80 -32.76 -7.55
N SER A 81 -14.64 -32.06 -8.32
CA SER A 81 -15.68 -31.08 -7.94
C SER A 81 -15.39 -30.01 -6.87
N GLU A 82 -15.49 -28.72 -7.22
CA GLU A 82 -16.76 -27.97 -7.28
C GLU A 82 -16.48 -26.48 -7.53
N ALA A 83 -17.43 -25.79 -8.15
CA ALA A 83 -17.34 -24.40 -8.55
C ALA A 83 -16.90 -23.45 -7.43
N GLN A 84 -15.76 -22.78 -7.58
CA GLN A 84 -15.44 -21.57 -6.84
C GLN A 84 -14.91 -20.50 -7.79
N LEU A 85 -15.71 -19.43 -7.91
CA LEU A 85 -15.35 -18.13 -8.46
C LEU A 85 -13.93 -17.71 -8.00
N PRO A 86 -13.14 -17.00 -8.83
CA PRO A 86 -11.80 -16.58 -8.44
C PRO A 86 -11.86 -15.64 -7.23
N LYS A 87 -11.47 -16.15 -6.06
CA LYS A 87 -11.22 -15.40 -4.83
C LYS A 87 -9.96 -14.55 -5.01
N TYR A 88 -10.14 -13.30 -5.41
CA TYR A 88 -9.17 -12.22 -5.18
C TYR A 88 -9.90 -11.01 -4.60
N PHE A 89 -10.41 -11.14 -3.38
CA PHE A 89 -10.68 -9.99 -2.52
C PHE A 89 -9.48 -9.82 -1.59
N HIS A 90 -8.70 -8.76 -1.79
CA HIS A 90 -7.77 -8.32 -0.76
C HIS A 90 -8.59 -7.87 0.45
N ASN A 91 -8.62 -8.70 1.48
CA ASN A 91 -9.30 -8.45 2.75
C ASN A 91 -8.53 -7.43 3.61
N GLY A 92 -8.50 -6.18 3.16
CA GLY A 92 -8.21 -5.01 3.98
C GLY A 92 -9.21 -3.95 3.57
N LYS A 93 -10.39 -3.91 4.22
CA LYS A 93 -11.39 -2.88 3.94
C LYS A 93 -10.85 -1.53 4.42
N PHE A 94 -10.31 -0.72 3.51
CA PHE A 94 -10.06 0.69 3.81
C PHE A 94 -11.41 1.36 4.08
N LEU A 95 -11.49 2.22 5.10
CA LEU A 95 -12.72 2.92 5.50
C LEU A 95 -13.39 3.59 4.30
N ARG A 96 -12.60 4.26 3.47
CA ARG A 96 -13.08 4.96 2.27
C ARG A 96 -13.69 4.01 1.25
N ASP A 97 -13.02 2.90 0.93
CA ASP A 97 -13.55 1.89 -0.01
C ASP A 97 -14.87 1.29 0.48
N TYR A 98 -14.98 1.08 1.79
CA TYR A 98 -16.22 0.58 2.40
C TYR A 98 -17.36 1.60 2.32
N LEU A 99 -17.07 2.89 2.50
CA LEU A 99 -18.04 3.97 2.36
C LEU A 99 -18.41 4.22 0.90
N TYR A 100 -17.47 4.14 -0.05
CA TYR A 100 -17.75 4.25 -1.48
C TYR A 100 -18.67 3.12 -1.95
N PHE A 101 -18.44 1.89 -1.49
CA PHE A 101 -19.35 0.77 -1.79
C PHE A 101 -20.78 1.07 -1.34
N GLN A 102 -20.96 1.61 -0.13
CA GLN A 102 -22.27 2.01 0.39
C GLN A 102 -22.87 3.19 -0.38
N LEU A 103 -22.05 4.17 -0.73
CA LEU A 103 -22.46 5.32 -1.53
C LEU A 103 -22.98 4.90 -2.91
N HIS A 104 -22.26 4.03 -3.61
CA HIS A 104 -22.68 3.53 -4.93
C HIS A 104 -23.88 2.58 -4.87
N THR A 105 -24.18 2.02 -3.69
CA THR A 105 -25.39 1.21 -3.45
C THR A 105 -26.58 2.07 -2.99
N SER A 106 -26.34 3.34 -2.64
CA SER A 106 -27.38 4.28 -2.21
C SER A 106 -28.14 4.90 -3.38
N MET A 107 -29.38 5.32 -3.13
CA MET A 107 -30.27 5.93 -4.13
C MET A 107 -29.98 7.43 -4.30
N LEU A 108 -28.75 7.78 -4.69
CA LEU A 108 -28.34 9.16 -4.97
C LEU A 108 -28.26 9.44 -6.47
N ASN A 109 -28.57 10.67 -6.88
CA ASN A 109 -28.36 11.07 -8.27
C ASN A 109 -26.87 11.33 -8.56
N LYS A 110 -26.49 11.41 -9.86
CA LYS A 110 -25.08 11.58 -10.26
C LYS A 110 -24.37 12.78 -9.60
N LYS A 111 -25.09 13.89 -9.36
CA LYS A 111 -24.51 15.08 -8.72
C LYS A 111 -24.35 14.88 -7.21
N GLU A 112 -25.33 14.28 -6.55
CA GLU A 112 -25.27 13.94 -5.14
C GLU A 112 -24.19 12.89 -4.84
N MET A 113 -23.97 11.95 -5.75
CA MET A 113 -22.91 10.96 -5.64
C MET A 113 -21.52 11.62 -5.65
N LEU A 114 -21.27 12.59 -6.55
CA LEU A 114 -20.02 13.36 -6.55
C LEU A 114 -19.81 14.16 -5.26
N ILE A 115 -20.89 14.73 -4.70
CA ILE A 115 -20.85 15.40 -3.40
C ILE A 115 -20.50 14.40 -2.30
N GLY A 116 -21.12 13.21 -2.32
CA GLY A 116 -20.88 12.17 -1.33
C GLY A 116 -19.46 11.61 -1.39
N GLU A 117 -18.92 11.41 -2.58
CA GLU A 117 -17.52 11.03 -2.77
C GLU A 117 -16.59 12.08 -2.15
N TYR A 118 -16.86 13.37 -2.40
CA TYR A 118 -16.09 14.45 -1.81
C TYR A 118 -16.20 14.50 -0.28
N ILE A 119 -17.37 14.23 0.30
CA ILE A 119 -17.55 14.12 1.76
C ILE A 119 -16.70 12.98 2.30
N ILE A 120 -16.72 11.80 1.65
CA ILE A 120 -15.95 10.61 2.05
C ILE A 120 -14.44 10.87 1.98
N ASP A 121 -13.98 11.62 0.98
CA ASP A 121 -12.58 11.98 0.84
C ASP A 121 -12.06 12.93 1.92
N ASN A 122 -12.97 13.68 2.56
CA ASN A 122 -12.66 14.66 3.60
C ASN A 122 -12.90 14.13 5.03
N ILE A 123 -12.86 12.81 5.23
CA ILE A 123 -12.93 12.18 6.56
C ILE A 123 -11.52 12.02 7.15
N ASP A 124 -11.38 12.28 8.46
CA ASP A 124 -10.16 12.00 9.24
C ASP A 124 -10.03 10.53 9.66
N GLU A 125 -8.96 10.21 10.40
CA GLU A 125 -8.70 8.84 10.86
C GLU A 125 -9.70 8.33 11.92
N ASN A 126 -10.35 9.25 12.63
CA ASN A 126 -11.33 8.92 13.66
C ASN A 126 -12.75 8.76 13.07
N GLY A 127 -12.96 9.12 11.80
CA GLY A 127 -14.26 9.07 11.13
C GLY A 127 -15.03 10.39 11.09
N TYR A 128 -14.40 11.51 11.46
CA TYR A 128 -15.01 12.85 11.47
C TYR A 128 -14.79 13.61 10.16
N LEU A 129 -15.77 14.43 9.79
CA LEU A 129 -15.68 15.31 8.62
C LEU A 129 -14.76 16.50 8.91
N THR A 130 -13.72 16.68 8.10
CA THR A 130 -12.72 17.75 8.25
C THR A 130 -13.05 19.03 7.49
N THR A 131 -14.03 18.97 6.59
CA THR A 131 -14.43 20.07 5.72
C THR A 131 -15.79 20.63 6.14
N ASN A 132 -15.99 21.93 5.92
CA ASN A 132 -17.27 22.57 6.20
C ASN A 132 -18.23 22.51 4.98
N LEU A 133 -19.53 22.41 5.24
CA LEU A 133 -20.54 22.21 4.20
C LEU A 133 -20.68 23.42 3.25
N GLU A 134 -20.42 24.64 3.72
CA GLU A 134 -20.41 25.83 2.87
C GLU A 134 -19.28 25.79 1.84
N LYS A 135 -18.13 25.18 2.17
CA LYS A 135 -17.04 25.00 1.20
C LYS A 135 -17.44 24.04 0.09
N ILE A 136 -18.12 22.94 0.45
CA ILE A 136 -18.66 21.97 -0.50
C ILE A 136 -19.73 22.64 -1.38
N SER A 137 -20.63 23.41 -0.76
CA SER A 137 -21.67 24.19 -1.45
C SER A 137 -21.09 25.11 -2.52
N VAL A 138 -20.03 25.87 -2.19
CA VAL A 138 -19.35 26.78 -3.12
C VAL A 138 -18.67 26.00 -4.25
N LEU A 139 -17.97 24.91 -3.91
CA LEU A 139 -17.23 24.09 -4.89
C LEU A 139 -18.16 23.47 -5.95
N PHE A 140 -19.30 22.93 -5.51
CA PHE A 140 -20.26 22.25 -6.39
C PHE A 140 -21.36 23.17 -6.92
N GLN A 141 -21.37 24.45 -6.54
CA GLN A 141 -22.39 25.45 -6.92
C GLN A 141 -23.82 24.98 -6.60
N ILE A 142 -24.00 24.38 -5.43
CA ILE A 142 -25.27 23.78 -4.98
C ILE A 142 -25.61 24.36 -3.59
N PRO A 143 -26.89 24.60 -3.25
CA PRO A 143 -27.28 25.08 -1.92
C PRO A 143 -26.82 24.14 -0.79
N VAL A 144 -26.41 24.72 0.34
CA VAL A 144 -25.95 23.98 1.54
C VAL A 144 -26.97 22.92 1.96
N ASP A 145 -28.27 23.23 1.95
CA ASP A 145 -29.35 22.31 2.30
C ASP A 145 -29.33 21.00 1.48
N ARG A 146 -28.86 21.04 0.23
CA ARG A 146 -28.71 19.83 -0.58
C ARG A 146 -27.46 19.04 -0.22
N VAL A 147 -26.38 19.71 0.16
CA VAL A 147 -25.18 19.05 0.68
C VAL A 147 -25.51 18.36 2.00
N GLU A 148 -26.27 19.00 2.88
CA GLU A 148 -26.78 18.40 4.12
C GLU A 148 -27.61 17.15 3.86
N LYS A 149 -28.50 17.14 2.86
CA LYS A 149 -29.25 15.93 2.49
C LYS A 149 -28.35 14.76 2.12
N VAL A 150 -27.28 15.00 1.36
CA VAL A 150 -26.30 13.95 1.03
C VAL A 150 -25.57 13.49 2.28
N LEU A 151 -25.18 14.41 3.15
CA LEU A 151 -24.56 14.08 4.43
C LEU A 151 -25.49 13.21 5.30
N PHE A 152 -26.78 13.53 5.37
CA PHE A 152 -27.77 12.71 6.10
C PHE A 152 -27.88 11.29 5.56
N VAL A 153 -27.78 11.10 4.24
CA VAL A 153 -27.72 9.76 3.65
C VAL A 153 -26.45 9.04 4.09
N ILE A 154 -25.30 9.70 4.06
CA ILE A 154 -24.03 9.11 4.52
C ILE A 154 -24.06 8.80 6.02
N HIS A 155 -24.76 9.61 6.82
CA HIS A 155 -25.00 9.33 8.25
C HIS A 155 -25.85 8.09 8.50
N THR A 156 -26.40 7.42 7.47
CA THR A 156 -27.05 6.10 7.60
C THR A 156 -26.10 4.93 7.34
N PHE A 157 -24.85 5.21 6.95
CA PHE A 157 -23.87 4.20 6.63
C PHE A 157 -23.29 3.55 7.89
N ASP A 158 -22.68 2.40 7.68
CA ASP A 158 -21.85 1.68 8.65
C ASP A 158 -20.37 2.07 8.43
N PRO A 159 -19.58 2.42 9.46
CA PRO A 159 -19.92 2.43 10.89
C PRO A 159 -20.86 3.57 11.32
N PRO A 160 -21.70 3.36 12.35
CA PRO A 160 -22.64 4.36 12.84
C PRO A 160 -21.88 5.58 13.40
N GLY A 161 -22.36 6.79 13.08
CA GLY A 161 -21.71 8.04 13.48
C GLY A 161 -20.56 8.51 12.58
N ILE A 162 -20.32 7.83 11.45
CA ILE A 162 -19.35 8.26 10.45
C ILE A 162 -19.75 9.60 9.81
N CYS A 163 -18.76 10.40 9.42
CA CYS A 163 -18.94 11.74 8.84
C CYS A 163 -19.65 12.74 9.77
N ALA A 164 -19.64 12.49 11.08
CA ALA A 164 -20.05 13.52 12.04
C ALA A 164 -19.07 14.70 12.01
N ARG A 165 -19.55 15.91 12.30
CA ARG A 165 -18.72 17.13 12.40
C ARG A 165 -18.09 17.24 13.79
N ASN A 166 -18.73 16.68 14.81
CA ASN A 166 -18.26 16.69 16.19
C ASN A 166 -18.72 15.44 16.96
N LEU A 167 -18.22 15.27 18.18
CA LEU A 167 -18.53 14.13 19.04
C LEU A 167 -20.02 14.04 19.40
N GLU A 168 -20.66 15.17 19.69
CA GLU A 168 -22.09 15.21 20.00
C GLU A 168 -22.94 14.66 18.85
N GLU A 169 -22.68 15.14 17.63
CA GLU A 169 -23.35 14.68 16.42
C GLU A 169 -23.08 13.20 16.16
N CYS A 170 -21.84 12.75 16.34
CA CYS A 170 -21.47 11.34 16.21
C CYS A 170 -22.32 10.43 17.10
N LEU A 171 -22.42 10.77 18.40
CA LEU A 171 -23.18 9.98 19.37
C LEU A 171 -24.69 10.06 19.11
N LEU A 172 -25.21 11.21 18.69
CA LEU A 172 -26.63 11.36 18.32
C LEU A 172 -27.00 10.53 17.09
N ILE A 173 -26.12 10.48 16.08
CA ILE A 173 -26.31 9.61 14.91
C ILE A 173 -26.37 8.14 15.35
N GLN A 174 -25.45 7.72 16.21
CA GLN A 174 -25.42 6.34 16.71
C GLN A 174 -26.67 5.97 17.51
N LEU A 175 -27.17 6.87 18.36
CA LEU A 175 -28.42 6.64 19.09
C LEU A 175 -29.60 6.44 18.13
N ASN A 176 -29.71 7.30 17.12
CA ASN A 176 -30.79 7.22 16.14
C ASN A 176 -30.71 5.91 15.33
N GLN A 177 -29.51 5.49 14.90
CA GLN A 177 -29.33 4.23 14.18
C GLN A 177 -29.61 3.00 15.07
N ASN A 178 -29.27 3.07 16.36
CA ASN A 178 -29.53 1.99 17.31
C ASN A 178 -31.00 1.93 17.78
N GLY A 179 -31.87 2.83 17.28
CA GLY A 179 -33.28 2.90 17.67
C GLY A 179 -33.50 3.36 19.13
N ILE A 180 -32.51 4.01 19.73
CA ILE A 180 -32.58 4.51 21.11
C ILE A 180 -33.16 5.91 21.09
N HIS A 181 -34.49 5.99 21.23
CA HIS A 181 -35.23 7.25 21.27
C HIS A 181 -35.50 7.68 22.71
N ASP A 182 -34.44 7.98 23.44
CA ASP A 182 -34.50 8.39 24.84
C ASP A 182 -34.19 9.88 24.98
N SER A 183 -35.19 10.66 25.40
CA SER A 183 -35.06 12.12 25.51
C SER A 183 -34.04 12.56 26.55
N ASP A 184 -33.83 11.77 27.60
CA ASP A 184 -32.89 12.10 28.67
C ASP A 184 -31.45 11.87 28.19
N VAL A 185 -31.22 10.77 27.48
CA VAL A 185 -29.91 10.45 26.88
C VAL A 185 -29.54 11.49 25.82
N GLN A 186 -30.49 11.91 24.98
CA GLN A 186 -30.26 12.95 23.97
C GLN A 186 -29.91 14.30 24.61
N LYS A 187 -30.61 14.69 25.69
CA LYS A 187 -30.29 15.90 26.46
C LYS A 187 -28.93 15.81 27.12
N ALA A 188 -28.58 14.64 27.67
CA ALA A 188 -27.28 14.39 28.26
C ALA A 188 -26.15 14.61 27.24
N ILE A 189 -26.27 14.06 26.04
CA ILE A 189 -25.27 14.22 24.98
C ILE A 189 -25.17 15.66 24.48
N LYS A 190 -26.30 16.35 24.33
CA LYS A 190 -26.33 17.70 23.72
C LYS A 190 -25.91 18.83 24.66
N TYR A 191 -26.16 18.68 25.97
CA TYR A 191 -26.00 19.80 26.92
C TYR A 191 -25.08 19.47 28.10
N HIS A 192 -24.82 18.19 28.36
CA HIS A 192 -24.15 17.75 29.58
C HIS A 192 -23.00 16.78 29.31
N LEU A 193 -22.52 16.62 28.07
CA LEU A 193 -21.48 15.62 27.76
C LEU A 193 -20.22 15.82 28.62
N ASP A 194 -19.80 17.08 28.80
CA ASP A 194 -18.67 17.44 29.66
C ASP A 194 -18.99 17.22 31.15
N ASP A 195 -20.23 17.48 31.57
CA ASP A 195 -20.67 17.22 32.95
C ASP A 195 -20.53 15.73 33.29
N PHE A 196 -20.85 14.83 32.36
CA PHE A 196 -20.68 13.38 32.53
C PHE A 196 -19.21 12.92 32.56
N ALA A 197 -18.28 13.76 32.12
CA ALA A 197 -16.84 13.48 32.19
C ALA A 197 -16.21 13.92 33.53
N TRP A 198 -16.74 14.97 34.16
CA TRP A 198 -16.08 15.65 35.29
C TRP A 198 -16.89 15.69 36.59
N LEU A 199 -18.22 15.53 36.55
CA LEU A 199 -19.09 15.69 37.70
C LEU A 199 -19.59 14.35 38.25
N ASP A 200 -19.91 14.35 39.54
CA ASP A 200 -20.53 13.21 40.21
C ASP A 200 -22.02 13.06 39.84
N ALA A 201 -22.54 11.83 39.94
CA ALA A 201 -23.92 11.50 39.57
C ALA A 201 -24.97 12.33 40.33
N GLU A 202 -24.67 12.78 41.55
CA GLU A 202 -25.58 13.63 42.33
C GLU A 202 -25.76 15.03 41.71
N GLU A 203 -24.69 15.62 41.18
CA GLU A 203 -24.72 16.95 40.59
C GLU A 203 -25.42 16.93 39.23
N ILE A 204 -25.14 15.90 38.44
CA ILE A 204 -25.82 15.68 37.14
C ILE A 204 -27.32 15.44 37.36
N SER A 205 -27.68 14.62 38.36
CA SER A 205 -29.07 14.38 38.76
C SER A 205 -29.82 15.69 39.07
N LYS A 206 -29.19 16.60 39.82
CA LYS A 206 -29.77 17.93 40.12
C LYS A 206 -29.87 18.83 38.87
N LYS A 207 -28.86 18.84 38.01
CA LYS A 207 -28.86 19.66 36.78
C LYS A 207 -29.92 19.21 35.77
N MET A 208 -30.06 17.90 35.58
CA MET A 208 -31.00 17.31 34.61
C MET A 208 -32.40 17.10 35.19
N GLY A 209 -32.58 17.15 36.51
CA GLY A 209 -33.86 16.91 37.17
C GLY A 209 -34.31 15.45 37.12
N ILE A 210 -33.37 14.50 37.08
CA ILE A 210 -33.61 13.05 36.98
C ILE A 210 -33.04 12.32 38.19
N SER A 211 -33.49 11.10 38.49
CA SER A 211 -32.97 10.32 39.62
C SER A 211 -31.50 9.89 39.40
N GLN A 212 -30.76 9.68 40.48
CA GLN A 212 -29.37 9.19 40.40
C GLN A 212 -29.27 7.84 39.64
N SER A 213 -30.21 6.92 39.89
CA SER A 213 -30.29 5.65 39.17
C SER A 213 -30.45 5.86 37.66
N ARG A 214 -31.20 6.89 37.24
CA ARG A 214 -31.38 7.23 35.83
C ARG A 214 -30.10 7.80 35.21
N VAL A 215 -29.34 8.61 35.95
CA VAL A 215 -28.01 9.09 35.52
C VAL A 215 -27.07 7.92 35.24
N GLU A 216 -27.07 6.90 36.12
CA GLU A 216 -26.24 5.70 35.93
C GLU A 216 -26.65 4.89 34.68
N GLU A 217 -27.94 4.77 34.40
CA GLU A 217 -28.45 4.14 33.17
C GLU A 217 -27.97 4.88 31.92
N ILE A 218 -28.13 6.21 31.90
CA ILE A 218 -27.69 7.06 30.79
C ILE A 218 -26.18 6.90 30.57
N LEU A 219 -25.40 6.89 31.66
CA LEU A 219 -23.96 6.72 31.60
C LEU A 219 -23.55 5.36 31.02
N LYS A 220 -24.29 4.28 31.34
CA LYS A 220 -24.08 2.97 30.71
C LYS A 220 -24.35 2.99 29.20
N ILE A 221 -25.43 3.67 28.79
CA ILE A 221 -25.77 3.81 27.36
C ILE A 221 -24.68 4.59 26.63
N ILE A 222 -24.27 5.76 27.14
CA ILE A 222 -23.23 6.60 26.52
C ILE A 222 -21.90 5.84 26.42
N LYS A 223 -21.51 5.09 27.46
CA LYS A 223 -20.30 4.25 27.44
C LYS A 223 -20.35 3.09 26.43
N GLY A 224 -21.55 2.69 26.01
CA GLY A 224 -21.74 1.67 24.98
C GLY A 224 -21.60 2.18 23.54
N LEU A 225 -21.54 3.50 23.35
CA LEU A 225 -21.38 4.13 22.03
C LEU A 225 -19.88 4.25 21.67
N GLU A 226 -19.57 4.31 20.37
CA GLU A 226 -18.19 4.37 19.86
C GLU A 226 -17.81 5.81 19.48
N PRO A 227 -17.03 6.55 20.28
CA PRO A 227 -16.69 7.94 19.99
C PRO A 227 -15.75 8.09 18.78
N LYS A 228 -15.17 7.02 18.23
CA LYS A 228 -14.24 7.07 17.09
C LYS A 228 -14.58 5.96 16.07
N PRO A 229 -15.65 6.11 15.28
CA PRO A 229 -16.15 5.07 14.39
C PRO A 229 -15.10 4.63 13.33
N GLY A 230 -14.21 5.54 12.91
CA GLY A 230 -13.14 5.22 11.96
C GLY A 230 -12.05 4.28 12.51
N ARG A 231 -11.92 4.16 13.84
CA ARG A 231 -10.85 3.37 14.49
C ARG A 231 -10.87 1.89 14.12
N ALA A 232 -12.06 1.30 13.95
CA ALA A 232 -12.20 -0.11 13.57
C ALA A 232 -11.58 -0.41 12.20
N PHE A 233 -11.54 0.59 11.31
CA PHE A 233 -10.99 0.48 9.96
C PHE A 233 -9.53 0.96 9.91
N PHE A 234 -9.14 1.88 10.79
CA PHE A 234 -7.76 2.35 10.95
C PHE A 234 -6.87 1.40 11.75
N ASN A 235 -7.41 0.45 12.51
CA ASN A 235 -6.59 -0.59 13.18
C ASN A 235 -6.07 -1.67 12.21
N ASN A 236 -6.48 -1.63 10.94
CA ASN A 236 -5.70 -2.17 9.84
C ASN A 236 -4.68 -1.14 9.33
N ASN A 237 -4.16 -0.28 10.23
CA ASN A 237 -2.82 0.29 10.14
C ASN A 237 -2.00 -0.77 9.47
N GLU A 238 -1.51 -0.45 8.27
CA GLU A 238 -0.66 -1.27 7.46
C GLU A 238 0.01 -2.30 8.37
N ILE A 239 -0.52 -3.53 8.40
CA ILE A 239 0.39 -4.64 8.60
C ILE A 239 1.26 -4.45 7.38
N ASN A 240 2.33 -3.69 7.56
CA ASN A 240 3.35 -3.45 6.58
C ASN A 240 3.92 -4.85 6.45
N TYR A 241 3.27 -5.65 5.61
CA TYR A 241 3.69 -6.97 5.26
C TYR A 241 4.99 -6.68 4.56
N ILE A 242 6.08 -6.78 5.33
CA ILE A 242 7.41 -6.64 4.82
C ILE A 242 7.55 -7.79 3.84
N ILE A 243 7.37 -7.52 2.56
CA ILE A 243 7.62 -8.48 1.51
C ILE A 243 9.14 -8.60 1.45
N PRO A 244 9.72 -9.74 1.87
CA PRO A 244 11.16 -9.90 1.89
C PRO A 244 11.68 -9.91 0.45
N ASP A 245 12.80 -9.24 0.20
CA ASP A 245 13.49 -9.27 -1.09
C ASP A 245 14.16 -10.63 -1.34
N ILE A 246 14.52 -11.34 -0.26
CA ILE A 246 15.31 -12.58 -0.32
C ILE A 246 14.70 -13.64 0.58
N LEU A 247 14.64 -14.86 0.06
CA LEU A 247 14.22 -16.06 0.77
C LEU A 247 15.44 -16.95 1.02
N ILE A 248 15.63 -17.38 2.26
CA ILE A 248 16.69 -18.29 2.68
C ILE A 248 16.04 -19.57 3.17
N GLU A 249 16.24 -20.64 2.42
CA GLU A 249 15.70 -21.98 2.72
C GLU A 249 16.84 -22.92 3.09
N LYS A 250 16.61 -23.78 4.07
CA LYS A 250 17.54 -24.85 4.44
C LYS A 250 17.26 -26.07 3.56
N SER A 251 18.23 -26.51 2.77
CA SER A 251 18.18 -27.76 2.02
C SER A 251 19.32 -28.65 2.48
N ASP A 252 19.00 -29.76 3.13
CA ASP A 252 19.95 -30.71 3.74
C ASP A 252 21.00 -30.02 4.64
N LYS A 253 22.22 -29.82 4.11
CA LYS A 253 23.40 -29.22 4.76
C LYS A 253 23.83 -27.88 4.15
N LYS A 254 23.04 -27.30 3.24
CA LYS A 254 23.35 -26.02 2.58
C LYS A 254 22.15 -25.08 2.63
N PHE A 255 22.44 -23.79 2.77
CA PHE A 255 21.43 -22.74 2.67
C PHE A 255 21.28 -22.32 1.21
N LYS A 256 20.04 -22.36 0.72
CA LYS A 256 19.68 -21.90 -0.62
C LYS A 256 19.15 -20.48 -0.51
N VAL A 257 19.85 -19.54 -1.14
CA VAL A 257 19.42 -18.14 -1.23
C VAL A 257 18.68 -17.94 -2.54
N ARG A 258 17.43 -17.47 -2.47
CA ARG A 258 16.58 -17.17 -3.63
C ARG A 258 16.07 -15.75 -3.53
N LEU A 259 15.94 -15.08 -4.67
CA LEU A 259 15.20 -13.81 -4.72
C LEU A 259 13.71 -14.10 -4.61
N ASN A 260 13.01 -13.27 -3.87
CA ASN A 260 11.57 -13.26 -3.94
C ASN A 260 11.16 -12.62 -5.29
N ARG A 261 10.46 -13.38 -6.13
CA ARG A 261 10.01 -12.84 -7.43
C ARG A 261 8.83 -11.89 -7.26
N ASP A 262 8.07 -12.04 -6.18
CA ASP A 262 6.93 -11.17 -5.86
C ASP A 262 7.40 -9.77 -5.41
N SER A 263 8.65 -9.64 -4.96
CA SER A 263 9.26 -8.35 -4.61
C SER A 263 9.98 -7.67 -5.80
N LEU A 264 10.09 -8.35 -6.94
CA LEU A 264 10.79 -7.83 -8.12
C LEU A 264 9.75 -7.45 -9.19
N PRO A 265 9.77 -6.22 -9.72
CA PRO A 265 9.02 -5.93 -10.93
C PRO A 265 9.53 -6.84 -12.05
N SER A 266 8.67 -7.71 -12.58
CA SER A 266 8.93 -8.46 -13.80
C SER A 266 8.84 -7.52 -15.00
N VAL A 267 9.88 -6.72 -15.21
CA VAL A 267 10.01 -5.94 -16.45
C VAL A 267 10.40 -6.90 -17.57
N ASP A 268 9.42 -7.40 -18.32
CA ASP A 268 9.71 -8.14 -19.53
C ASP A 268 10.20 -7.16 -20.60
N ILE A 269 11.52 -7.18 -20.81
CA ILE A 269 12.21 -6.37 -21.82
C ILE A 269 11.63 -6.68 -23.21
N ASN A 270 11.16 -7.90 -23.47
CA ASN A 270 10.54 -8.26 -24.74
C ASN A 270 9.13 -7.70 -24.87
N TYR A 271 8.37 -7.56 -23.78
CA TYR A 271 7.07 -6.88 -23.80
C TYR A 271 7.23 -5.39 -24.13
N LEU A 272 8.19 -4.72 -23.50
CA LEU A 272 8.52 -3.33 -23.81
C LEU A 272 8.97 -3.16 -25.26
N ARG A 273 9.83 -4.07 -25.75
CA ARG A 273 10.32 -4.06 -27.12
C ARG A 273 9.24 -4.40 -28.17
N ASN A 274 8.31 -5.30 -27.86
CA ASN A 274 7.22 -5.66 -28.77
C ASN A 274 6.19 -4.54 -28.87
N LYS A 275 5.88 -3.86 -27.76
CA LYS A 275 4.99 -2.68 -27.77
C LYS A 275 5.60 -1.49 -28.55
N MET A 276 6.94 -1.41 -28.64
CA MET A 276 7.64 -0.46 -29.52
C MET A 276 7.52 -0.83 -31.01
N ASN A 277 7.57 -2.11 -31.38
CA ASN A 277 7.46 -2.49 -32.79
C ASN A 277 6.09 -2.17 -33.39
N ASP A 278 5.02 -2.19 -32.56
CA ASP A 278 3.68 -1.78 -32.98
C ASP A 278 3.51 -0.25 -33.06
N SER A 279 4.42 0.55 -32.48
CA SER A 279 4.29 2.01 -32.34
C SER A 279 5.41 2.82 -33.01
N VAL A 280 6.22 2.23 -33.90
CA VAL A 280 7.31 2.95 -34.60
C VAL A 280 7.05 3.03 -36.10
N GLN A 281 6.20 3.98 -36.49
CA GLN A 281 6.32 4.70 -37.77
C GLN A 281 6.26 6.21 -37.56
N MET A 282 7.13 6.78 -36.73
CA MET A 282 7.70 8.12 -36.96
C MET A 282 8.78 8.44 -35.90
N LEU A 283 9.90 9.05 -36.33
CA LEU A 283 11.01 9.59 -35.52
C LEU A 283 12.11 8.60 -35.05
N ARG A 284 12.90 8.08 -36.01
CA ARG A 284 14.08 7.21 -35.81
C ARG A 284 15.20 7.75 -34.90
N ILE A 285 15.23 9.04 -34.56
CA ILE A 285 16.29 9.63 -33.72
C ILE A 285 15.91 9.57 -32.22
N SER A 286 14.63 9.77 -31.88
CA SER A 286 14.14 9.70 -30.49
C SER A 286 13.99 8.26 -29.97
N ALA A 287 13.77 7.29 -30.87
CA ALA A 287 13.61 5.89 -30.50
C ALA A 287 14.92 5.25 -30.01
N LYS A 288 16.07 5.64 -30.58
CA LYS A 288 17.38 5.06 -30.22
C LYS A 288 17.87 5.51 -28.85
N ASP A 289 17.74 6.81 -28.54
CA ASP A 289 18.11 7.34 -27.22
C ASP A 289 17.19 6.78 -26.11
N TYR A 290 15.94 6.46 -26.46
CA TYR A 290 14.98 5.79 -25.59
C TYR A 290 15.33 4.31 -25.35
N GLU A 291 15.67 3.57 -26.40
CA GLU A 291 16.17 2.19 -26.29
C GLU A 291 17.41 2.13 -25.39
N ASP A 292 18.38 3.03 -25.62
CA ASP A 292 19.60 3.10 -24.81
C ASP A 292 19.30 3.43 -23.33
N SER A 293 18.28 4.25 -23.07
CA SER A 293 17.84 4.59 -21.71
C SER A 293 17.15 3.42 -21.00
N ILE A 294 16.33 2.64 -21.71
CA ILE A 294 15.68 1.44 -21.17
C ILE A 294 16.69 0.32 -20.94
N LEU A 295 17.60 0.08 -21.90
CA LEU A 295 18.68 -0.88 -21.75
C LEU A 295 19.58 -0.52 -20.57
N TRP A 296 19.83 0.77 -20.35
CA TRP A 296 20.57 1.23 -19.19
C TRP A 296 19.82 0.99 -17.88
N LEU A 297 18.52 1.31 -17.83
CA LEU A 297 17.69 1.05 -16.65
C LEU A 297 17.63 -0.45 -16.31
N ALA A 298 17.44 -1.30 -17.31
CA ALA A 298 17.44 -2.76 -17.16
C ALA A 298 18.78 -3.25 -16.59
N LYS A 299 19.91 -2.74 -17.11
CA LYS A 299 21.25 -3.08 -16.61
C LYS A 299 21.46 -2.64 -15.17
N CYS A 300 20.93 -1.49 -14.76
CA CYS A 300 20.97 -1.03 -13.37
C CYS A 300 20.20 -1.97 -12.43
N ILE A 301 18.98 -2.38 -12.82
CA ILE A 301 18.15 -3.32 -12.05
C ILE A 301 18.85 -4.67 -11.93
N GLU A 302 19.42 -5.17 -13.03
CA GLU A 302 20.13 -6.44 -13.05
C GLU A 302 21.38 -6.41 -12.16
N ASN A 303 22.12 -5.30 -12.19
CA ASN A 303 23.29 -5.09 -11.32
C ASN A 303 22.90 -5.01 -9.84
N ARG A 304 21.80 -4.33 -9.52
CA ARG A 304 21.24 -4.28 -8.16
C ARG A 304 20.95 -5.69 -7.64
N VAL A 305 20.27 -6.51 -8.44
CA VAL A 305 19.97 -7.90 -8.11
C VAL A 305 21.25 -8.72 -7.89
N LYS A 306 22.23 -8.59 -8.81
CA LYS A 306 23.53 -9.28 -8.71
C LYS A 306 24.29 -8.90 -7.44
N ILE A 307 24.33 -7.62 -7.09
CA ILE A 307 25.03 -7.14 -5.89
C ILE A 307 24.31 -7.60 -4.62
N LEU A 308 23.00 -7.45 -4.56
CA LEU A 308 22.18 -7.88 -3.43
C LEU A 308 22.37 -9.38 -3.16
N MET A 309 22.34 -10.21 -4.21
CA MET A 309 22.59 -11.65 -4.09
C MET A 309 24.00 -11.95 -3.59
N LYS A 310 25.04 -11.28 -4.12
CA LYS A 310 26.42 -11.48 -3.66
C LYS A 310 26.58 -11.17 -2.17
N ILE A 311 26.03 -10.03 -1.73
CA ILE A 311 26.07 -9.61 -0.32
C ILE A 311 25.38 -10.66 0.56
N THR A 312 24.21 -11.14 0.15
CA THR A 312 23.44 -12.09 0.97
C THR A 312 24.08 -13.46 1.03
N HIS A 313 24.67 -13.96 -0.06
CA HIS A 313 25.47 -15.19 -0.01
C HIS A 313 26.65 -15.07 0.96
N TYR A 314 27.30 -13.90 1.01
CA TYR A 314 28.37 -13.63 1.96
C TYR A 314 27.88 -13.57 3.41
N ILE A 315 26.69 -13.01 3.67
CA ILE A 315 26.07 -13.05 5.00
C ILE A 315 25.78 -14.49 5.41
N VAL A 316 25.12 -15.27 4.55
CA VAL A 316 24.79 -16.68 4.84
C VAL A 316 26.04 -17.52 5.07
N LYS A 317 27.15 -17.23 4.37
CA LYS A 317 28.43 -17.93 4.56
C LYS A 317 29.09 -17.61 5.91
N ASN A 318 29.04 -16.36 6.37
CA ASN A 318 29.72 -15.93 7.60
C ASN A 318 28.85 -16.05 8.86
N SER A 319 27.53 -16.07 8.71
CA SER A 319 26.55 -16.13 9.81
C SER A 319 25.75 -17.44 9.78
N GLN A 320 26.41 -18.57 9.46
CA GLN A 320 25.75 -19.88 9.37
C GLN A 320 25.06 -20.27 10.69
N ASP A 321 25.69 -19.98 11.83
CA ASP A 321 25.17 -20.31 13.16
C ASP A 321 23.81 -19.66 13.43
N PHE A 322 23.62 -18.41 12.99
CA PHE A 322 22.32 -17.74 13.09
C PHE A 322 21.23 -18.46 12.29
N PHE A 323 21.53 -18.88 11.07
CA PHE A 323 20.56 -19.58 10.22
C PHE A 323 20.31 -21.04 10.66
N LEU A 324 21.18 -21.61 11.51
CA LEU A 324 21.01 -22.95 12.08
C LEU A 324 20.31 -22.94 13.45
N TYR A 325 20.74 -22.08 14.36
CA TYR A 325 20.35 -22.10 15.79
C TYR A 325 19.49 -20.91 16.21
N GLY A 326 19.30 -19.92 15.34
CA GLY A 326 18.40 -18.79 15.57
C GLY A 326 19.03 -17.60 16.28
N LYS A 327 18.19 -16.76 16.88
CA LYS A 327 18.53 -15.40 17.38
C LYS A 327 19.69 -15.36 18.38
N ASN A 328 19.89 -16.41 19.17
CA ASN A 328 20.95 -16.46 20.18
C ASN A 328 22.37 -16.58 19.58
N HIS A 329 22.48 -16.91 18.29
CA HIS A 329 23.74 -17.04 17.57
C HIS A 329 23.93 -15.93 16.51
N PHE A 330 23.34 -14.75 16.75
CA PHE A 330 23.42 -13.63 15.83
C PHE A 330 24.80 -12.96 15.86
N THR A 331 25.59 -13.18 14.81
CA THR A 331 26.89 -12.54 14.62
C THR A 331 26.83 -11.47 13.54
N ARG A 332 27.24 -10.25 13.88
CA ARG A 332 27.38 -9.16 12.90
C ARG A 332 28.72 -9.23 12.19
N ILE A 333 28.76 -8.76 10.95
CA ILE A 333 29.94 -8.78 10.08
C ILE A 333 30.45 -7.35 9.87
N SER A 334 31.76 -7.15 9.93
CA SER A 334 32.37 -5.84 9.64
C SER A 334 32.15 -5.47 8.18
N ILE A 335 31.65 -4.25 7.92
CA ILE A 335 31.51 -3.74 6.54
C ILE A 335 32.86 -3.63 5.83
N ASP A 336 33.93 -3.28 6.54
CA ASP A 336 35.27 -3.13 5.96
C ASP A 336 35.83 -4.49 5.49
N LYS A 337 35.51 -5.56 6.24
CA LYS A 337 35.84 -6.93 5.82
C LYS A 337 35.03 -7.34 4.58
N ALA A 338 33.73 -7.04 4.58
CA ALA A 338 32.86 -7.31 3.44
C ALA A 338 33.31 -6.56 2.17
N GLU A 339 33.77 -5.31 2.29
CA GLU A 339 34.30 -4.52 1.18
C GLU A 339 35.52 -5.18 0.52
N LYS A 340 36.47 -5.67 1.33
CA LYS A 340 37.67 -6.36 0.85
C LYS A 340 37.32 -7.69 0.18
N ASP A 341 36.48 -8.50 0.81
CA ASP A 341 36.17 -9.85 0.36
C ASP A 341 35.26 -9.86 -0.89
N LEU A 342 34.31 -8.93 -0.97
CA LEU A 342 33.39 -8.81 -2.11
C LEU A 342 33.93 -7.94 -3.24
N LYS A 343 34.99 -7.16 -2.99
CA LYS A 343 35.49 -6.10 -3.89
C LYS A 343 34.41 -5.08 -4.27
N ILE A 344 33.54 -4.74 -3.31
CA ILE A 344 32.45 -3.78 -3.47
C ILE A 344 32.65 -2.65 -2.47
N LYS A 345 32.62 -1.40 -2.94
CA LYS A 345 32.83 -0.23 -2.07
C LYS A 345 31.84 -0.19 -0.91
N ARG A 346 32.30 0.21 0.29
CA ARG A 346 31.47 0.35 1.50
C ARG A 346 30.18 1.14 1.29
N SER A 347 30.24 2.23 0.52
CA SER A 347 29.08 3.06 0.20
C SER A 347 28.01 2.33 -0.60
N ILE A 348 28.41 1.41 -1.49
CA ILE A 348 27.49 0.58 -2.29
C ILE A 348 26.84 -0.48 -1.40
N ILE A 349 27.62 -1.14 -0.53
CA ILE A 349 27.10 -2.13 0.41
C ILE A 349 26.02 -1.50 1.29
N LYS A 350 26.33 -0.37 1.96
CA LYS A 350 25.36 0.34 2.83
C LYS A 350 24.08 0.75 2.11
N ARG A 351 24.18 1.13 0.84
CA ARG A 351 23.03 1.54 0.02
C ARG A 351 22.15 0.37 -0.37
N VAL A 352 22.76 -0.73 -0.82
CA VAL A 352 22.02 -1.90 -1.29
C VAL A 352 21.31 -2.62 -0.15
N VAL A 353 21.91 -2.68 1.05
CA VAL A 353 21.29 -3.39 2.19
C VAL A 353 20.23 -2.60 2.94
N LYS A 354 20.17 -1.28 2.72
CA LYS A 354 19.21 -0.39 3.39
C LYS A 354 17.80 -0.69 2.90
N ASN A 355 16.85 -0.80 3.82
CA ASN A 355 15.44 -1.10 3.53
C ASN A 355 15.31 -2.35 2.64
N LYS A 356 16.14 -3.38 2.91
CA LYS A 356 16.03 -4.71 2.31
C LYS A 356 15.88 -5.74 3.38
N TYR A 357 15.04 -6.72 3.09
CA TYR A 357 14.66 -7.73 4.05
C TYR A 357 14.92 -9.13 3.49
N LEU A 358 15.38 -10.01 4.37
CA LEU A 358 15.49 -11.43 4.11
C LEU A 358 14.48 -12.18 4.99
N LYS A 359 13.93 -13.27 4.48
CA LYS A 359 13.11 -14.22 5.23
C LYS A 359 13.91 -15.50 5.41
N CYS A 360 13.99 -15.97 6.64
CA CYS A 360 14.56 -17.26 7.01
C CYS A 360 13.57 -18.03 7.92
N SER A 361 13.95 -19.24 8.34
CA SER A 361 13.13 -20.08 9.22
C SER A 361 12.75 -19.42 10.55
N PHE A 362 13.49 -18.38 10.99
CA PHE A 362 13.27 -17.66 12.25
C PHE A 362 12.55 -16.31 12.07
N GLY A 363 12.00 -16.04 10.89
CA GLY A 363 11.25 -14.82 10.57
C GLY A 363 11.92 -13.91 9.54
N ILE A 364 11.48 -12.65 9.51
CA ILE A 364 11.94 -11.62 8.57
C ILE A 364 12.91 -10.68 9.26
N TYR A 365 14.07 -10.43 8.64
CA TYR A 365 15.13 -9.59 9.18
C TYR A 365 15.61 -8.59 8.14
N GLU A 366 15.91 -7.39 8.58
CA GLU A 366 16.56 -6.38 7.76
C GLU A 366 18.03 -6.77 7.51
N ILE A 367 18.48 -6.71 6.26
CA ILE A 367 19.83 -7.14 5.86
C ILE A 367 20.90 -6.26 6.52
N SER A 368 20.60 -4.97 6.73
CA SER A 368 21.51 -4.02 7.39
C SER A 368 21.94 -4.47 8.79
N LYS A 369 21.09 -5.21 9.53
CA LYS A 369 21.36 -5.66 10.91
C LYS A 369 22.51 -6.66 11.00
N PHE A 370 22.82 -7.37 9.90
CA PHE A 370 23.93 -8.31 9.83
C PHE A 370 25.29 -7.62 9.72
N PHE A 371 25.33 -6.29 9.64
CA PHE A 371 26.55 -5.50 9.54
C PHE A 371 26.74 -4.57 10.75
N TYR A 372 27.99 -4.21 11.02
CA TYR A 372 28.38 -3.14 11.95
C TYR A 372 29.40 -2.18 11.33
#